data_AF-Q7PZ10-F1
#
_entry.id   AF-Q7PZ10-F1
#
_cell.length_a   1.000
_cell.length_b   1.000
_cell.length_c   1.000
_cell.angle_alpha   90.00
_cell.angle_beta   90.00
_cell.angle_gamma   90.00
#
_symmetry.space_group_name_H-M   'P 1'
#
loop_
_entity.id
_entity.type
_entity.pdbx_description
1 polymer ?
#
loop_
_entity_poly.entity_id
_entity_poly.type
_entity_poly.pdbx_seq_one_letter_code
_entity_poly.pdbx_strand_id
1 'polypeptide(L)'
;MDTASYDEFGNYIGPDLESDDDDDQSLYGQADQQEDEEEELMDDEPEPEEEEKRSSKAVVLHEDKRYYPTSLEVYGEEVETIVQEEDAQPLDKPLIEPVKRMKFQLK
;
A
#
# COMPACT_ATOMS: atom_id res chain seq x y z
N MET A 1 19.66 6.04 -21.54
CA MET A 1 19.03 6.41 -20.26
C MET A 1 19.01 5.16 -19.44
N ASP A 2 19.90 5.06 -18.46
CA ASP A 2 19.92 3.89 -17.57
C ASP A 2 18.69 3.97 -16.66
N THR A 3 17.69 3.16 -16.97
CA THR A 3 16.43 3.05 -16.22
C THR A 3 16.63 2.55 -14.79
N ALA A 4 17.84 2.08 -14.46
CA ALA A 4 18.23 1.64 -13.14
C ALA A 4 18.51 2.80 -12.17
N SER A 5 18.68 4.04 -12.67
CA SER A 5 18.99 5.20 -11.84
C SER A 5 17.74 6.02 -11.48
N TYR A 6 16.55 5.54 -11.84
CA TYR A 6 15.27 6.19 -11.55
C TYR A 6 14.29 5.17 -10.98
N ASP A 7 13.51 5.59 -9.99
CA ASP A 7 12.42 4.79 -9.42
C ASP A 7 11.16 4.83 -10.31
N GLU A 8 10.17 3.96 -10.04
CA GLU A 8 8.93 3.80 -10.81
C GLU A 8 8.03 5.04 -10.87
N PHE A 9 8.26 6.02 -10.00
CA PHE A 9 7.62 7.34 -10.03
C PHE A 9 8.40 8.39 -10.85
N GLY A 10 9.54 8.02 -11.43
CA GLY A 10 10.39 8.89 -12.23
C GLY A 10 11.39 9.74 -11.44
N ASN A 11 11.55 9.49 -10.14
CA ASN A 11 12.52 10.19 -9.29
C ASN A 11 13.92 9.58 -9.44
N TYR A 12 14.96 10.41 -9.50
CA TYR A 12 16.34 9.94 -9.62
C TYR A 12 16.83 9.34 -8.29
N ILE A 13 17.30 8.09 -8.34
CA ILE A 13 17.85 7.34 -7.21
C ILE A 13 19.31 6.91 -7.43
N GLY A 14 19.94 7.44 -8.50
CA GLY A 14 21.35 7.19 -8.79
C GLY A 14 22.28 7.83 -7.76
N PRO A 15 23.59 7.56 -7.83
CA PRO A 15 24.56 8.20 -6.95
C PRO A 15 24.42 9.73 -7.00
N ASP A 16 24.60 10.40 -5.86
CA ASP A 16 24.49 11.85 -5.73
C ASP A 16 25.28 12.53 -6.84
N LEU A 17 24.59 13.26 -7.71
CA LEU A 17 25.26 14.07 -8.71
C LEU A 17 25.98 15.19 -7.96
N GLU A 18 27.23 15.48 -8.34
CA GLU A 18 27.90 16.70 -7.90
C GLU A 18 27.00 17.87 -8.30
N SER A 19 26.29 18.44 -7.32
CA SER A 19 25.38 19.56 -7.52
C SER A 19 26.19 20.69 -8.13
N ASP A 20 25.84 21.13 -9.34
CA ASP A 20 26.37 22.38 -9.88
C ASP A 20 25.84 23.51 -8.97
N ASP A 21 26.76 24.31 -8.47
CA ASP A 21 26.62 25.19 -7.30
C ASP A 21 25.85 26.49 -7.64
N ASP A 22 24.67 26.40 -8.26
CA ASP A 22 23.89 27.58 -8.69
C ASP A 22 22.39 27.33 -9.02
N ASP A 23 21.68 26.48 -8.24
CA ASP A 23 20.21 26.48 -8.25
C ASP A 23 19.65 26.49 -6.82
N ASP A 24 19.24 27.68 -6.38
CA ASP A 24 18.59 28.05 -5.12
C ASP A 24 17.28 27.28 -4.87
N GLN A 25 17.35 25.97 -4.59
CA GLN A 25 16.25 25.23 -3.95
C GLN A 25 16.30 25.39 -2.43
N SER A 26 16.02 26.61 -1.98
CA SER A 26 15.40 26.80 -0.67
C SER A 26 14.01 26.17 -0.69
N LEU A 27 13.89 24.90 -0.29
CA LEU A 27 12.56 24.38 -0.01
C LEU A 27 12.41 23.56 1.26
N TYR A 28 13.29 22.63 1.66
CA TYR A 28 13.10 22.01 2.99
C TYR A 28 14.41 21.47 3.59
N GLY A 29 14.79 22.02 4.76
CA GLY A 29 15.56 21.26 5.75
C GLY A 29 16.92 21.82 6.15
N GLN A 30 16.97 22.99 6.79
CA GLN A 30 18.07 23.32 7.70
C GLN A 30 17.50 23.53 9.11
N ALA A 31 17.59 22.50 9.94
CA ALA A 31 17.43 22.63 11.40
C ALA A 31 18.03 21.39 12.09
N ASP A 32 19.36 21.37 12.23
CA ASP A 32 19.99 20.64 13.34
C ASP A 32 21.14 21.52 13.86
N GLN A 33 20.80 22.38 14.82
CA GLN A 33 21.74 22.92 15.79
C GLN A 33 21.13 22.64 17.16
N GLN A 34 21.83 21.79 17.90
CA GLN A 34 21.59 21.42 19.28
C GLN A 34 21.76 22.64 20.19
N GLU A 35 20.76 23.00 20.99
CA GLU A 35 20.97 23.69 22.27
C GLU A 35 19.98 23.14 23.32
N ASP A 36 20.54 22.56 24.38
CA ASP A 36 19.88 22.26 25.65
C ASP A 36 19.31 23.56 26.24
N GLU A 37 17.98 23.70 26.34
CA GLU A 37 17.35 24.65 27.27
C GLU A 37 16.17 23.96 27.98
N GLU A 38 16.48 23.50 29.18
CA GLU A 38 15.57 23.17 30.26
C GLU A 38 14.86 24.46 30.69
N GLU A 39 13.61 24.69 30.27
CA GLU A 39 12.75 25.71 30.89
C GLU A 39 11.27 25.30 30.91
N GLU A 40 10.69 25.43 32.10
CA GLU A 40 9.32 25.11 32.48
C GLU A 40 8.28 25.89 31.66
N LEU A 41 7.26 25.21 31.16
CA LEU A 41 5.92 25.80 31.12
C LEU A 41 4.87 24.72 31.35
N MET A 42 4.46 24.58 32.62
CA MET A 42 3.16 24.01 32.95
C MET A 42 2.09 24.94 32.38
N ASP A 43 1.41 24.50 31.34
CA ASP A 43 0.17 25.12 30.88
C ASP A 43 -0.98 24.19 31.26
N ASP A 44 -1.54 24.46 32.43
CA ASP A 44 -2.76 23.84 32.97
C ASP A 44 -3.96 24.57 32.34
N GLU A 45 -4.32 24.19 31.11
CA GLU A 45 -5.57 24.62 30.47
C GLU A 45 -6.52 23.41 30.35
N PRO A 46 -7.69 23.41 31.01
CA PRO A 46 -8.65 22.32 30.89
C PRO A 46 -9.36 22.41 29.54
N GLU A 47 -8.90 21.61 28.57
CA GLU A 47 -9.61 21.44 27.30
C GLU A 47 -11.02 20.85 27.52
N PRO A 48 -12.04 21.35 26.80
CA PRO A 48 -13.41 20.87 26.93
C PRO A 48 -13.52 19.42 26.47
N GLU A 49 -14.23 18.61 27.26
CA GLU A 49 -14.53 17.20 27.00
C GLU A 49 -15.29 17.02 25.68
N GLU A 50 -14.57 16.87 24.56
CA GLU A 50 -15.14 16.35 23.32
C GLU A 50 -15.30 14.83 23.44
N GLU A 51 -16.55 14.41 23.25
CA GLU A 51 -17.05 13.05 23.43
C GLU A 51 -16.19 11.99 22.72
N GLU A 52 -15.73 11.05 23.54
CA GLU A 52 -15.20 9.72 23.26
C GLU A 52 -15.47 9.13 21.86
N LYS A 53 -14.66 9.52 20.88
CA LYS A 53 -14.01 8.53 20.02
C LYS A 53 -12.53 8.63 20.27
N ARG A 54 -12.08 7.97 21.34
CA ARG A 54 -10.68 7.63 21.50
C ARG A 54 -10.28 6.80 20.29
N SER A 55 -9.79 7.45 19.24
CA SER A 55 -8.85 6.83 18.33
C SER A 55 -7.64 6.50 19.20
N SER A 56 -7.71 5.34 19.87
CA SER A 56 -6.55 4.80 20.55
C SER A 56 -5.45 4.79 19.49
N LYS A 57 -4.37 5.54 19.72
CA LYS A 57 -3.16 5.55 18.86
C LYS A 57 -2.47 4.19 18.99
N ALA A 58 -3.16 3.15 18.52
CA ALA A 58 -2.69 1.78 18.53
C ALA A 58 -1.68 1.65 17.39
N VAL A 59 -0.47 1.19 17.73
CA VAL A 59 0.57 0.93 16.75
C VAL A 59 0.16 -0.29 15.92
N VAL A 60 0.20 -0.16 14.59
CA VAL A 60 -0.04 -1.25 13.65
C VAL A 60 1.30 -1.88 13.30
N LEU A 61 1.39 -3.21 13.43
CA LEU A 61 2.59 -3.95 13.02
C LEU A 61 2.77 -3.86 11.50
N HIS A 62 4.01 -3.95 11.04
CA HIS A 62 4.32 -3.86 9.61
C HIS A 62 3.61 -4.95 8.78
N GLU A 63 3.43 -6.16 9.32
CA GLU A 63 2.68 -7.26 8.69
C GLU A 63 1.18 -6.99 8.55
N ASP A 64 0.63 -6.18 9.47
CA ASP A 64 -0.80 -5.83 9.51
C ASP A 64 -1.10 -4.52 8.76
N LYS A 65 -0.09 -3.90 8.14
CA LYS A 65 -0.25 -2.62 7.45
C LYS A 65 -1.02 -2.83 6.15
N ARG A 66 -2.31 -2.47 6.18
CA ARG A 66 -3.19 -2.49 5.01
C ARG A 66 -2.92 -1.26 4.15
N TYR A 67 -2.37 -1.46 2.95
CA TYR A 67 -2.03 -0.38 2.01
C TYR A 67 -3.18 0.01 1.08
N TYR A 68 -4.10 -0.94 0.83
CA TYR A 68 -5.20 -0.75 -0.10
C TYR A 68 -6.55 -0.90 0.61
N PRO A 69 -7.56 -0.11 0.22
CA PRO A 69 -8.94 -0.31 0.66
C PRO A 69 -9.46 -1.68 0.27
N THR A 70 -10.45 -2.16 1.02
CA THR A 70 -11.15 -3.41 0.69
C THR A 70 -12.01 -3.24 -0.57
N SER A 71 -12.29 -4.34 -1.28
CA SER A 71 -13.11 -4.29 -2.50
C SER A 71 -14.52 -3.74 -2.25
N LEU A 72 -15.08 -3.97 -1.06
CA LEU A 72 -16.39 -3.44 -0.66
C LEU A 72 -16.38 -1.91 -0.52
N GLU A 73 -15.31 -1.33 0.03
CA GLU A 73 -15.17 0.12 0.17
C GLU A 73 -15.03 0.83 -1.19
N VAL A 74 -14.45 0.14 -2.19
CA VAL A 74 -14.26 0.68 -3.53
C VAL A 74 -15.53 0.58 -4.39
N TYR A 75 -16.23 -0.55 -4.36
CA TYR A 75 -17.36 -0.82 -5.26
C TYR A 75 -18.74 -0.65 -4.60
N GLY A 76 -18.85 -0.74 -3.28
CA GLY A 76 -20.11 -0.67 -2.55
C GLY A 76 -20.89 -1.99 -2.46
N GLU A 77 -21.97 -1.99 -1.68
CA GLU A 77 -22.78 -3.19 -1.39
C GLU A 77 -23.62 -3.69 -2.59
N GLU A 78 -23.83 -2.85 -3.60
CA GLU A 78 -24.62 -3.20 -4.79
C GLU A 78 -23.85 -4.13 -5.75
N VAL A 79 -22.53 -4.27 -5.58
CA VAL A 79 -21.65 -5.04 -6.46
C VAL A 79 -21.07 -6.22 -5.70
N GLU A 80 -21.37 -7.44 -6.16
CA GLU A 80 -20.75 -8.65 -5.63
C GLU A 80 -19.30 -8.75 -6.13
N THR A 81 -18.35 -8.75 -5.20
CA THR A 81 -16.93 -8.92 -5.49
C THR A 81 -16.51 -10.34 -5.15
N ILE A 82 -16.16 -11.13 -6.16
CA ILE A 82 -15.74 -12.54 -6.01
C ILE A 82 -14.25 -12.64 -6.31
N VAL A 83 -13.48 -13.22 -5.38
CA VAL A 83 -12.06 -13.53 -5.56
C VAL A 83 -11.92 -15.03 -5.86
N GLN A 84 -11.34 -15.38 -7.00
CA GLN A 84 -11.04 -16.76 -7.40
C GLN A 84 -9.54 -16.94 -7.56
N GLU A 85 -8.91 -17.59 -6.58
CA GLU A 85 -7.46 -17.83 -6.58
C GLU A 85 -7.07 -19.04 -7.46
N GLU A 86 -7.96 -20.00 -7.60
CA GLU A 86 -7.74 -21.23 -8.34
C GLU A 86 -8.82 -21.47 -9.40
N ASP A 87 -8.44 -22.23 -10.43
CA ASP A 87 -9.34 -22.60 -11.52
C ASP A 87 -10.42 -23.59 -11.05
N ALA A 88 -11.66 -23.39 -11.50
CA ALA A 88 -12.75 -24.32 -11.22
C ALA A 88 -12.67 -25.65 -11.99
N GLN A 89 -11.79 -25.74 -13.01
CA GLN A 89 -11.61 -26.94 -13.82
C GLN A 89 -10.12 -27.18 -14.10
N PRO A 90 -9.61 -28.41 -13.93
CA PRO A 90 -8.24 -28.74 -14.27
C PRO A 90 -8.04 -28.74 -15.80
N LEU A 91 -6.81 -28.52 -16.24
CA LEU A 91 -6.45 -28.46 -17.67
C LEU A 91 -6.74 -29.75 -18.45
N ASP A 92 -6.79 -30.90 -17.78
CA ASP A 92 -7.13 -32.19 -18.40
C ASP A 92 -8.59 -32.27 -18.86
N LYS A 93 -9.48 -31.46 -18.26
CA LYS A 93 -10.90 -31.47 -18.59
C LYS A 93 -11.17 -30.40 -19.65
N PRO A 94 -11.68 -30.78 -20.84
CA PRO A 94 -12.01 -29.80 -21.87
C PRO A 94 -13.25 -28.99 -21.47
N LEU A 95 -13.28 -27.72 -21.90
CA LEU A 95 -14.44 -26.83 -21.68
C LEU A 95 -15.71 -27.33 -22.38
N ILE A 96 -15.56 -27.88 -23.59
CA ILE A 96 -16.65 -28.50 -24.35
C ILE A 96 -16.36 -29.99 -24.44
N GLU A 97 -17.26 -30.81 -23.89
CA GLU A 97 -17.08 -32.26 -23.91
C GLU A 97 -17.16 -32.81 -25.33
N PRO A 98 -16.16 -33.60 -25.78
CA PRO A 98 -16.21 -34.24 -27.08
C PRO A 98 -17.21 -35.40 -27.08
N VAL A 99 -17.82 -35.67 -28.24
CA VAL A 99 -18.74 -36.79 -28.41
C VAL A 99 -17.99 -38.12 -28.31
N LYS A 100 -18.14 -38.84 -27.19
CA LYS A 100 -17.51 -40.15 -26.95
C LYS A 100 -18.43 -41.28 -27.44
N ARG A 101 -18.00 -42.03 -28.45
CA ARG A 101 -18.67 -43.28 -28.88
C ARG A 101 -18.01 -44.48 -28.20
N MET A 102 -18.61 -44.96 -27.12
CA MET A 102 -18.15 -46.16 -26.43
C MET A 102 -18.50 -47.40 -27.26
N LYS A 103 -17.50 -48.08 -27.82
CA LYS A 103 -17.67 -49.37 -28.50
C LYS A 103 -17.24 -50.48 -27.56
N PHE A 104 -18.19 -51.23 -27.03
CA PHE A 104 -17.92 -52.46 -26.30
C PHE A 104 -18.22 -53.66 -27.20
N GLN A 105 -17.39 -54.70 -27.14
CA GLN A 105 -17.71 -55.99 -27.75
C GLN A 105 -18.57 -56.77 -26.75
N LEU A 106 -19.80 -57.11 -27.14
CA LEU A 106 -20.60 -58.06 -26.39
C LEU A 106 -20.01 -59.46 -26.66
N LYS A 107 -19.64 -60.17 -25.60
CA LYS A 107 -19.10 -61.53 -25.67
C LYS A 107 -20.22 -62.56 -25.57
#